data_AF-A0A168RIB9-F1
#
_entry.id   AF-A0A168RIB9-F1
#
_cell.length_a   1.000
_cell.length_b   1.000
_cell.length_c   1.000
_cell.angle_alpha   90.00
_cell.angle_beta   90.00
_cell.angle_gamma   90.00
#
_symmetry.space_group_name_H-M   'P 1'
#
loop_
_entity.id
_entity.type
_entity.pdbx_description
1 polymer ?
#
loop_
_entity_poly.entity_id
_entity_poly.type
_entity_poly.pdbx_seq_one_letter_code
_entity_poly.pdbx_strand_id
1 'polypeptide(L)'
;MNSGSRTGKQPYQEARPKPSNDLETILNRIVQNEDLGPSPITEKSLTSNICDYTGVLYRILKKYEALNVSSASISSEPTIDDLAENVSPWWAYGQLKDLDDFTSLGKRQRQKVSRQLRSQINNPVGPTPTFTIPLPEELRAVLSTLVVDTRKLIANSTRLKSGDQVPLNDCFAPRKSSQNAPHRLFQLLPMRSFRMPFITLDIHTLVSLYNNSITRTNDTDWAGVSNKQGIHRIREDSQTFSRVFNLSKVRLGRSDEAFDDIEDHPPETRRRPLFNNMVLTDGFTVNILLTRATSSTKLPDLELEDIAKPHVAQYFDLWGADPGLKDIFVATDGQQQYRKFSAAEYRCKTGQTRRKAERDRLHRQANITTIESAIPTTKTSSSSSLIAAIRYILEHLSPLLALYGDVMWAQHRLWNYSGAQKLDHELVQVFLNGGRKYDPSTAPHPTMQHRTSAHPTRFRQAPSTRKTRIPLIGMGDGSFGMTMRGTKPGLATHFKKVLKHAELQGKLLVVSVDEAYTSKVCSRCQVKEMENMKIGADSRLHSVLTCKGCNTVWNRDVNAANNIFSLAARAIDGLPRPAIFCRPPTTSVAATTTTTTTTTTTTLTM
;
A
#
# COMPACT_ATOMS: atom_id res chain seq x y z
N MET A 1 15.21 -28.10 -77.82
CA MET A 1 14.54 -26.85 -78.25
C MET A 1 13.34 -26.59 -77.34
N ASN A 2 13.13 -25.32 -76.98
CA ASN A 2 12.10 -24.72 -76.12
C ASN A 2 12.19 -25.06 -74.61
N SER A 3 12.80 -24.25 -73.75
CA SER A 3 12.45 -22.88 -73.31
C SER A 3 11.03 -22.73 -72.76
N GLY A 4 10.84 -23.11 -71.50
CA GLY A 4 9.66 -22.79 -70.70
C GLY A 4 10.06 -21.92 -69.50
N SER A 5 9.93 -20.60 -69.66
CA SER A 5 10.13 -19.58 -68.63
C SER A 5 9.02 -19.62 -67.59
N ARG A 6 9.32 -19.99 -66.34
CA ARG A 6 8.46 -19.67 -65.18
C ARG A 6 8.95 -18.36 -64.56
N THR A 7 8.17 -17.31 -64.81
CA THR A 7 8.27 -16.01 -64.15
C THR A 7 8.14 -16.16 -62.64
N GLY A 8 9.21 -15.92 -61.90
CA GLY A 8 9.19 -15.79 -60.45
C GLY A 8 8.45 -14.51 -60.05
N LYS A 9 7.39 -14.67 -59.24
CA LYS A 9 6.77 -13.54 -58.53
C LYS A 9 7.76 -13.04 -57.49
N GLN A 10 8.18 -11.77 -57.61
CA GLN A 10 8.95 -11.06 -56.59
C GLN A 10 8.13 -10.98 -55.29
N PRO A 11 8.74 -11.18 -54.10
CA PRO A 11 8.08 -10.93 -52.84
C PRO A 11 7.87 -9.43 -52.63
N TYR A 12 6.66 -9.10 -52.19
CA TYR A 12 6.18 -7.76 -51.86
C TYR A 12 7.11 -7.13 -50.80
N GLN A 13 7.98 -6.20 -51.20
CA GLN A 13 8.68 -5.33 -50.27
C GLN A 13 7.68 -4.25 -49.82
N GLU A 14 7.10 -4.40 -48.63
CA GLU A 14 6.47 -3.27 -47.96
C GLU A 14 7.55 -2.21 -47.70
N ALA A 15 7.41 -1.08 -48.40
CA ALA A 15 8.21 0.10 -48.13
C ALA A 15 8.02 0.48 -46.65
N ARG A 16 9.12 0.49 -45.88
CA ARG A 16 9.13 1.13 -44.56
C ARG A 16 8.54 2.54 -44.73
N PRO A 17 7.58 2.98 -43.90
CA PRO A 17 7.13 4.35 -43.95
C PRO A 17 8.36 5.24 -43.74
N LYS A 18 8.71 6.04 -44.74
CA LYS A 18 9.70 7.10 -44.56
C LYS A 18 9.19 7.96 -43.38
N PRO A 19 10.04 8.33 -42.40
CA PRO A 19 9.63 9.31 -41.41
C PRO A 19 9.08 10.52 -42.16
N SER A 20 7.92 11.03 -41.73
CA SER A 20 7.36 12.22 -42.37
C SER A 20 8.45 13.30 -42.37
N ASN A 21 8.56 14.04 -43.48
CA ASN A 21 9.57 15.08 -43.65
C ASN A 21 9.60 16.09 -42.48
N ASP A 22 8.48 16.20 -41.76
CA ASP A 22 8.32 16.95 -40.52
C ASP A 22 9.15 16.40 -39.35
N LEU A 23 9.20 15.08 -39.13
CA LEU A 23 9.90 14.48 -37.99
C LEU A 23 11.41 14.77 -38.05
N GLU A 24 12.00 14.62 -39.23
CA GLU A 24 13.43 14.84 -39.46
C GLU A 24 13.78 16.33 -39.35
N THR A 25 12.91 17.21 -39.85
CA THR A 25 13.02 18.67 -39.69
C THR A 25 12.92 19.09 -38.21
N ILE A 26 12.02 18.47 -37.45
CA ILE A 26 11.81 18.75 -36.02
C ILE A 26 13.02 18.28 -35.20
N LEU A 27 13.52 17.07 -35.45
CA LEU A 27 14.71 16.54 -34.77
C LEU A 27 15.95 17.40 -35.05
N ASN A 28 16.16 17.80 -36.30
CA ASN A 28 17.24 18.71 -36.67
C ASN A 28 17.12 20.07 -35.97
N ARG A 29 15.91 20.60 -35.80
CA ARG A 29 15.66 21.85 -35.08
C ARG A 29 15.94 21.72 -33.58
N ILE A 30 15.67 20.56 -32.97
CA ILE A 30 15.99 20.28 -31.57
C ILE A 30 17.51 20.18 -31.39
N VAL A 31 18.21 19.49 -32.30
CA VAL A 31 19.67 19.32 -32.26
C VAL A 31 20.41 20.65 -32.44
N GLN A 32 19.91 21.54 -33.30
CA GLN A 32 20.57 22.82 -33.58
C GLN A 32 20.35 23.89 -32.50
N ASN A 33 19.27 23.81 -31.72
CA ASN A 33 18.85 24.89 -30.81
C ASN A 33 18.96 24.54 -29.32
N GLU A 34 19.27 23.28 -28.96
CA GLU A 34 19.42 22.87 -27.57
C GLU A 34 20.85 22.47 -27.25
N ASP A 35 21.36 22.89 -26.08
CA ASP A 35 22.58 22.33 -25.52
C ASP A 35 22.32 20.88 -25.09
N LEU A 36 22.79 19.97 -25.94
CA LEU A 36 22.65 18.53 -25.81
C LEU A 36 23.71 17.88 -24.91
N GLY A 37 24.50 18.68 -24.19
CA GLY A 37 25.57 18.21 -23.31
C GLY A 37 26.93 18.14 -24.00
N PRO A 38 27.88 17.35 -23.46
CA PRO A 38 29.25 17.30 -23.97
C PRO A 38 29.29 16.98 -25.48
N SER A 39 30.05 17.74 -26.26
CA SER A 39 30.20 17.51 -27.70
C SER A 39 31.62 16.99 -27.99
N PRO A 40 31.79 16.03 -28.93
CA PRO A 40 30.79 15.49 -29.85
C PRO A 40 29.94 14.38 -29.22
N ILE A 41 28.63 14.43 -29.48
CA ILE A 41 27.70 13.35 -29.12
C ILE A 41 27.97 12.18 -30.05
N THR A 42 28.78 11.25 -29.56
CA THR A 42 29.03 9.97 -30.20
C THR A 42 28.30 8.88 -29.43
N GLU A 43 28.00 7.77 -30.11
CA GLU A 43 27.43 6.56 -29.49
C GLU A 43 28.25 6.11 -28.27
N LYS A 44 29.59 6.13 -28.38
CA LYS A 44 30.51 5.84 -27.28
C LYS A 44 30.38 6.83 -26.11
N SER A 45 30.18 8.12 -26.40
CA SER A 45 30.03 9.14 -25.34
C SER A 45 28.68 9.02 -24.61
N LEU A 46 27.60 8.70 -25.34
CA LEU A 46 26.26 8.48 -24.79
C LEU A 46 26.23 7.32 -23.80
N THR A 47 26.96 6.25 -24.12
CA THR A 47 27.00 5.04 -23.29
C THR A 47 27.98 5.16 -22.12
N SER A 48 29.09 5.88 -22.31
CA SER A 48 30.09 6.09 -21.24
C SER A 48 29.65 7.12 -20.20
N ASN A 49 28.83 8.11 -20.61
CA ASN A 49 28.37 9.21 -19.74
C ASN A 49 26.85 9.27 -19.69
N ILE A 50 26.20 8.11 -19.58
CA ILE A 50 24.73 8.00 -19.66
C ILE A 50 24.01 8.92 -18.66
N CYS A 51 24.59 9.14 -17.47
CA CYS A 51 24.06 10.05 -16.46
C CYS A 51 23.98 11.50 -16.94
N ASP A 52 24.99 11.97 -17.69
CA ASP A 52 25.07 13.35 -18.18
C ASP A 52 24.09 13.59 -19.35
N TYR A 53 23.85 12.55 -20.16
CA TYR A 53 22.93 12.62 -21.29
C TYR A 53 21.48 12.24 -20.96
N THR A 54 21.21 11.62 -19.81
CA THR A 54 19.84 11.23 -19.42
C THR A 54 18.92 12.46 -19.31
N GLY A 55 19.42 13.58 -18.79
CA GLY A 55 18.68 14.85 -18.72
C GLY A 55 18.41 15.49 -20.08
N VAL A 56 19.28 15.25 -21.06
CA VAL A 56 19.12 15.69 -22.45
C VAL A 56 18.06 14.83 -23.14
N LEU A 57 18.17 13.50 -23.05
CA LEU A 57 17.22 12.54 -23.59
C LEU A 57 15.80 12.81 -23.07
N TYR A 58 15.67 13.09 -21.77
CA TYR A 58 14.41 13.50 -21.17
C TYR A 58 13.81 14.76 -21.80
N ARG A 59 14.60 15.81 -22.03
CA ARG A 59 14.11 17.06 -22.64
C ARG A 59 13.58 16.83 -24.07
N ILE A 60 14.30 16.03 -24.86
CA ILE A 60 13.91 15.67 -26.23
C ILE A 60 12.58 14.89 -26.22
N LEU A 61 12.52 13.83 -25.41
CA LEU A 61 11.35 12.96 -25.30
C LEU A 61 10.11 13.73 -24.79
N LYS A 62 10.30 14.70 -23.88
CA LYS A 62 9.21 15.55 -23.37
C LYS A 62 8.60 16.42 -24.46
N LYS A 63 9.45 17.02 -25.30
CA LYS A 63 8.99 17.82 -26.44
C LYS A 63 8.24 16.97 -27.45
N TYR A 64 8.73 15.75 -27.70
CA TYR A 64 8.07 14.80 -28.59
C TYR A 64 6.69 14.37 -28.08
N GLU A 65 6.56 14.07 -26.78
CA GLU A 65 5.29 13.71 -26.17
C GLU A 65 4.27 14.86 -26.21
N ALA A 66 4.69 16.11 -25.95
CA ALA A 66 3.82 17.28 -26.06
C ALA A 66 3.24 17.46 -27.47
N LEU A 67 4.03 17.16 -28.51
CA LEU A 67 3.59 17.19 -29.90
C LEU A 67 2.57 16.07 -30.18
N ASN A 68 2.78 14.85 -29.68
CA ASN A 68 1.84 13.75 -29.85
C ASN A 68 0.49 13.99 -29.14
N VAL A 69 0.51 14.64 -27.98
CA VAL A 69 -0.73 15.00 -27.26
C VAL A 69 -1.52 16.07 -28.02
N SER A 70 -0.84 17.00 -28.69
CA SER A 70 -1.48 18.01 -29.55
C SER A 70 -2.09 17.44 -30.84
N SER A 71 -1.60 16.29 -31.32
CA SER A 71 -2.15 15.60 -32.50
C SER A 71 -3.23 14.56 -32.16
N ALA A 72 -3.19 13.95 -30.97
CA ALA A 72 -4.16 12.92 -30.53
C ALA A 72 -5.48 13.48 -29.94
N SER A 73 -5.61 14.79 -29.78
CA SER A 73 -6.81 15.44 -29.21
C SER A 73 -7.99 15.54 -30.19
N ILE A 74 -7.83 15.00 -31.40
CA ILE A 74 -8.86 14.95 -32.45
C ILE A 74 -9.25 13.48 -32.65
N SER A 75 -10.46 13.12 -32.23
CA SER A 75 -11.19 11.85 -32.50
C SER A 75 -10.71 10.57 -31.79
N SER A 76 -11.39 10.17 -30.72
CA SER A 76 -11.75 8.76 -30.55
C SER A 76 -13.11 8.66 -29.86
N GLU A 77 -14.09 8.06 -30.53
CA GLU A 77 -15.36 7.67 -29.93
C GLU A 77 -15.12 6.59 -28.87
N PRO A 78 -15.92 6.54 -27.79
CA PRO A 78 -15.80 5.51 -26.77
C PRO A 78 -16.06 4.13 -27.39
N THR A 79 -15.36 3.10 -26.93
CA THR A 79 -15.61 1.69 -27.33
C THR A 79 -16.30 0.91 -26.21
N ILE A 80 -16.78 -0.31 -26.51
CA ILE A 80 -17.39 -1.21 -25.51
C ILE A 80 -16.44 -1.47 -24.32
N ASP A 81 -15.13 -1.53 -24.56
CA ASP A 81 -14.11 -1.71 -23.52
C ASP A 81 -14.00 -0.50 -22.56
N ASP A 82 -14.51 0.67 -22.95
CA ASP A 82 -14.49 1.88 -22.14
C ASP A 82 -15.67 1.98 -21.15
N LEU A 83 -16.61 1.02 -21.21
CA LEU A 83 -17.79 0.98 -20.37
C LEU A 83 -17.48 0.48 -18.95
N ALA A 84 -17.84 1.29 -17.95
CA ALA A 84 -17.68 0.94 -16.55
C ALA A 84 -19.02 0.59 -15.88
N GLU A 85 -18.97 -0.34 -14.93
CA GLU A 85 -20.12 -0.72 -14.08
C GLU A 85 -20.08 -0.04 -12.70
N ASN A 86 -19.02 0.69 -12.41
CA ASN A 86 -18.80 1.33 -11.11
C ASN A 86 -18.03 2.64 -11.26
N VAL A 87 -18.32 3.61 -10.39
CA VAL A 87 -17.56 4.86 -10.31
C VAL A 87 -16.31 4.72 -9.43
N SER A 88 -15.21 5.31 -9.87
CA SER A 88 -13.95 5.34 -9.12
C SER A 88 -13.87 6.56 -8.17
N PRO A 89 -12.93 6.55 -7.20
CA PRO A 89 -12.55 7.74 -6.42
C PRO A 89 -12.21 8.97 -7.29
N TRP A 90 -11.53 8.74 -8.41
CA TRP A 90 -11.00 9.78 -9.29
C TRP A 90 -12.10 10.40 -10.14
N TRP A 91 -13.01 9.58 -10.67
CA TRP A 91 -14.20 10.07 -11.36
C TRP A 91 -15.02 10.97 -10.44
N ALA A 92 -15.32 10.51 -9.22
CA ALA A 92 -16.12 11.28 -8.27
C ALA A 92 -15.44 12.60 -7.90
N TYR A 93 -14.12 12.62 -7.72
CA TYR A 93 -13.41 13.88 -7.52
C TYR A 93 -13.49 14.79 -8.76
N GLY A 94 -13.37 14.22 -9.96
CA GLY A 94 -13.46 14.95 -11.23
C GLY A 94 -14.80 15.66 -11.45
N GLN A 95 -15.91 15.09 -10.98
CA GLN A 95 -17.23 15.73 -11.02
C GLN A 95 -17.40 16.84 -9.97
N LEU A 96 -16.65 16.77 -8.87
CA LEU A 96 -16.84 17.65 -7.72
C LEU A 96 -15.85 18.82 -7.68
N LYS A 97 -14.66 18.67 -8.27
CA LYS A 97 -13.53 19.60 -8.11
C LYS A 97 -13.81 21.03 -8.57
N ASP A 98 -14.78 21.22 -9.46
CA ASP A 98 -15.11 22.51 -10.08
C ASP A 98 -16.41 23.11 -9.49
N LEU A 99 -17.04 22.45 -8.51
CA LEU A 99 -18.23 22.98 -7.81
C LEU A 99 -17.79 23.91 -6.68
N ASP A 100 -18.21 25.17 -6.72
CA ASP A 100 -17.87 26.20 -5.71
C ASP A 100 -18.25 25.76 -4.30
N ASP A 101 -19.46 25.23 -4.12
CA ASP A 101 -19.95 24.68 -2.85
C ASP A 101 -19.15 23.48 -2.35
N PHE A 102 -18.53 22.71 -3.24
CA PHE A 102 -17.67 21.61 -2.83
C PHE A 102 -16.28 22.10 -2.44
N THR A 103 -15.73 23.08 -3.17
CA THR A 103 -14.39 23.63 -2.89
C THR A 103 -14.36 24.45 -1.60
N SER A 104 -15.47 25.07 -1.21
CA SER A 104 -15.63 25.78 0.07
C SER A 104 -15.59 24.85 1.30
N LEU A 105 -15.90 23.55 1.13
CA LEU A 105 -15.86 22.57 2.22
C LEU A 105 -14.44 22.26 2.71
N GLY A 106 -14.31 21.96 4.01
CA GLY A 106 -13.06 21.50 4.59
C GLY A 106 -12.60 20.15 4.03
N LYS A 107 -11.28 19.88 4.02
CA LYS A 107 -10.67 18.65 3.45
C LYS A 107 -11.36 17.35 3.93
N ARG A 108 -11.73 17.26 5.21
CA ARG A 108 -12.39 16.07 5.77
C ARG A 108 -13.84 15.93 5.28
N GLN A 109 -14.56 17.04 5.12
CA GLN A 109 -15.91 17.06 4.55
C GLN A 109 -15.87 16.68 3.07
N ARG A 110 -14.99 17.28 2.26
CA ARG A 110 -14.78 16.91 0.84
C ARG A 110 -14.54 15.41 0.64
N GLN A 111 -13.69 14.82 1.48
CA GLN A 111 -13.43 13.37 1.43
C GLN A 111 -14.65 12.54 1.81
N LYS A 112 -15.47 12.98 2.77
CA LYS A 112 -16.68 12.27 3.17
C LYS A 112 -17.76 12.37 2.07
N VAL A 113 -17.95 13.54 1.47
CA VAL A 113 -18.87 13.77 0.35
C VAL A 113 -18.50 12.88 -0.84
N SER A 114 -17.24 12.91 -1.28
CA SER A 114 -16.75 12.05 -2.37
C SER A 114 -16.94 10.55 -2.08
N ARG A 115 -16.76 10.11 -0.82
CA ARG A 115 -17.05 8.72 -0.42
C ARG A 115 -18.53 8.39 -0.46
N GLN A 116 -19.39 9.27 0.05
CA GLN A 116 -20.85 9.07 0.04
C GLN A 116 -21.41 9.05 -1.37
N LEU A 117 -21.02 10.00 -2.23
CA LEU A 117 -21.41 10.01 -3.64
C LEU A 117 -21.13 8.66 -4.31
N ARG A 118 -19.91 8.14 -4.14
CA ARG A 118 -19.53 6.84 -4.68
C ARG A 118 -20.28 5.67 -4.07
N SER A 119 -20.47 5.69 -2.76
CA SER A 119 -21.22 4.64 -2.07
C SER A 119 -22.65 4.60 -2.56
N GLN A 120 -23.29 5.76 -2.72
CA GLN A 120 -24.64 5.86 -3.23
C GLN A 120 -24.72 5.36 -4.68
N ILE A 121 -23.74 5.66 -5.55
CA ILE A 121 -23.77 5.15 -6.94
C ILE A 121 -23.50 3.65 -7.00
N ASN A 122 -22.42 3.16 -6.38
CA ASN A 122 -21.98 1.77 -6.54
C ASN A 122 -22.75 0.76 -5.67
N ASN A 123 -23.27 1.20 -4.52
CA ASN A 123 -24.00 0.34 -3.58
C ASN A 123 -25.35 1.01 -3.24
N PRO A 124 -26.31 1.03 -4.17
CA PRO A 124 -27.57 1.72 -3.95
C PRO A 124 -28.39 1.08 -2.82
N VAL A 125 -28.65 1.83 -1.75
CA VAL A 125 -29.59 1.45 -0.70
C VAL A 125 -30.90 2.19 -0.97
N GLY A 126 -31.64 1.71 -1.97
CA GLY A 126 -32.91 2.30 -2.42
C GLY A 126 -32.79 3.38 -3.50
N PRO A 127 -33.94 3.89 -3.98
CA PRO A 127 -34.00 4.80 -5.14
C PRO A 127 -33.46 6.19 -4.82
N THR A 128 -33.65 6.67 -3.59
CA THR A 128 -33.29 8.03 -3.17
C THR A 128 -31.89 8.06 -2.56
N PRO A 129 -30.97 8.88 -3.09
CA PRO A 129 -29.64 9.04 -2.52
C PRO A 129 -29.71 9.74 -1.15
N THR A 130 -28.98 9.22 -0.17
CA THR A 130 -28.93 9.78 1.19
C THR A 130 -27.52 10.25 1.56
N PHE A 131 -27.40 11.52 1.94
CA PHE A 131 -26.14 12.11 2.41
C PHE A 131 -26.27 12.43 3.90
N THR A 132 -25.55 11.70 4.76
CA THR A 132 -25.61 11.90 6.23
C THR A 132 -24.79 13.10 6.71
N ILE A 133 -24.10 13.79 5.81
CA ILE A 133 -23.30 14.98 6.11
C ILE A 133 -24.19 16.22 5.93
N PRO A 134 -24.08 17.23 6.82
CA PRO A 134 -24.69 18.53 6.56
C PRO A 134 -24.06 19.14 5.30
N LEU A 135 -24.87 19.37 4.27
CA LEU A 135 -24.48 19.97 2.99
C LEU A 135 -25.41 21.15 2.68
N PRO A 136 -24.93 22.17 1.95
CA PRO A 136 -25.79 23.15 1.31
C PRO A 136 -26.87 22.46 0.48
N GLU A 137 -28.07 23.04 0.45
CA GLU A 137 -29.21 22.43 -0.24
C GLU A 137 -28.95 22.31 -1.75
N GLU A 138 -28.33 23.32 -2.35
CA GLU A 138 -27.95 23.31 -3.77
C GLU A 138 -26.96 22.18 -4.08
N LEU A 139 -25.89 22.06 -3.31
CA LEU A 139 -24.94 20.95 -3.45
C LEU A 139 -25.62 19.59 -3.25
N ARG A 140 -26.54 19.46 -2.28
CA ARG A 140 -27.29 18.20 -2.05
C ARG A 140 -28.16 17.84 -3.25
N ALA A 141 -28.82 18.81 -3.87
CA ALA A 141 -29.64 18.60 -5.06
C ALA A 141 -28.77 18.14 -6.24
N VAL A 142 -27.66 18.85 -6.52
CA VAL A 142 -26.71 18.51 -7.59
C VAL A 142 -26.17 17.09 -7.42
N LEU A 143 -25.73 16.75 -6.21
CA LEU A 143 -25.22 15.41 -5.90
C LEU A 143 -26.29 14.33 -6.06
N SER A 144 -27.54 14.61 -5.69
CA SER A 144 -28.63 13.65 -5.79
C SER A 144 -28.97 13.34 -7.24
N THR A 145 -29.07 14.37 -8.09
CA THR A 145 -29.26 14.23 -9.54
C THR A 145 -28.11 13.43 -10.16
N LEU A 146 -26.87 13.78 -9.83
CA LEU A 146 -25.69 13.09 -10.32
C LEU A 146 -25.70 11.59 -9.97
N VAL A 147 -26.16 11.22 -8.75
CA VAL A 147 -26.29 9.81 -8.36
C VAL A 147 -27.30 9.09 -9.24
N VAL A 148 -28.49 9.66 -9.42
CA VAL A 148 -29.59 9.03 -10.17
C VAL A 148 -29.20 8.85 -11.64
N ASP A 149 -28.67 9.89 -12.27
CA ASP A 149 -28.27 9.85 -13.68
C ASP A 149 -27.14 8.84 -13.91
N THR A 150 -26.13 8.84 -13.03
CA THR A 150 -25.00 7.91 -13.16
C THR A 150 -25.43 6.47 -12.94
N ARG A 151 -26.35 6.19 -11.99
CA ARG A 151 -26.93 4.84 -11.81
C ARG A 151 -27.65 4.38 -13.07
N LYS A 152 -28.39 5.27 -13.75
CA LYS A 152 -29.06 4.95 -15.03
C LYS A 152 -28.06 4.60 -16.12
N LEU A 153 -27.01 5.41 -16.29
CA LEU A 153 -25.95 5.14 -17.27
C LEU A 153 -25.21 3.83 -16.98
N ILE A 154 -24.97 3.50 -15.71
CA ILE A 154 -24.34 2.23 -15.30
C ILE A 154 -25.27 1.05 -15.61
N ALA A 155 -26.56 1.16 -15.32
CA ALA A 155 -27.53 0.11 -15.65
C ALA A 155 -27.57 -0.16 -17.16
N ASN A 156 -27.50 0.89 -17.98
CA ASN A 156 -27.39 0.79 -19.43
C ASN A 156 -26.08 0.08 -19.86
N SER A 157 -24.93 0.42 -19.26
CA SER A 157 -23.67 -0.29 -19.49
C SER A 157 -23.79 -1.78 -19.19
N THR A 158 -24.41 -2.15 -18.06
CA THR A 158 -24.61 -3.56 -17.68
C THR A 158 -25.48 -4.29 -18.69
N ARG A 159 -26.58 -3.67 -19.13
CA ARG A 159 -27.48 -4.24 -20.14
C ARG A 159 -26.80 -4.44 -21.50
N LEU A 160 -26.03 -3.44 -21.96
CA LEU A 160 -25.29 -3.55 -23.20
C LEU A 160 -24.25 -4.68 -23.14
N LYS A 161 -23.55 -4.83 -22.00
CA LYS A 161 -22.61 -5.93 -21.78
C LYS A 161 -23.28 -7.30 -21.70
N SER A 162 -24.52 -7.38 -21.23
CA SER A 162 -25.31 -8.63 -21.24
C SER A 162 -25.95 -8.95 -22.60
N GLY A 163 -25.74 -8.12 -23.62
CA GLY A 163 -26.20 -8.37 -24.99
C GLY A 163 -27.48 -7.63 -25.41
N ASP A 164 -28.01 -6.72 -24.59
CA ASP A 164 -29.14 -5.87 -24.97
C ASP A 164 -28.71 -4.79 -25.98
N GLN A 165 -29.63 -4.37 -26.86
CA GLN A 165 -29.40 -3.21 -27.73
C GLN A 165 -29.63 -1.90 -26.95
N VAL A 166 -28.54 -1.27 -26.52
CA VAL A 166 -28.52 0.06 -25.90
C VAL A 166 -27.51 0.94 -26.65
N PRO A 167 -27.84 2.20 -27.00
CA PRO A 167 -26.87 3.11 -27.60
C PRO A 167 -25.65 3.33 -26.71
N LEU A 168 -24.45 3.32 -27.30
CA LEU A 168 -23.20 3.46 -26.56
C LEU A 168 -23.08 4.81 -25.83
N ASN A 169 -23.70 5.86 -26.38
CA ASN A 169 -23.76 7.20 -25.79
C ASN A 169 -24.64 7.27 -24.52
N ASP A 170 -25.55 6.31 -24.35
CA ASP A 170 -26.43 6.22 -23.17
C ASP A 170 -25.83 5.31 -22.07
N CYS A 171 -24.60 4.85 -22.26
CA CYS A 171 -23.87 4.01 -21.32
C CYS A 171 -22.84 4.83 -20.52
N PHE A 172 -22.49 4.35 -19.33
CA PHE A 172 -21.47 4.97 -18.50
C PHE A 172 -20.06 4.67 -19.04
N ALA A 173 -19.51 5.62 -19.80
CA ALA A 173 -18.15 5.59 -20.35
C ALA A 173 -17.25 6.68 -19.73
N PRO A 174 -16.74 6.50 -18.50
CA PRO A 174 -15.85 7.48 -17.88
C PRO A 174 -14.50 7.51 -18.60
N ARG A 175 -13.83 8.67 -18.61
CA ARG A 175 -12.45 8.80 -19.13
C ARG A 175 -11.55 7.71 -18.55
N LYS A 176 -10.66 7.12 -19.36
CA LYS A 176 -9.69 6.08 -18.92
C LYS A 176 -8.90 6.46 -17.66
N SER A 177 -8.51 7.73 -17.55
CA SER A 177 -7.81 8.28 -16.35
C SER A 177 -8.64 8.26 -15.06
N SER A 178 -9.96 8.14 -15.20
CA SER A 178 -10.93 8.13 -14.11
C SER A 178 -11.46 6.72 -13.81
N GLN A 179 -10.99 5.67 -14.49
CA GLN A 179 -11.33 4.28 -14.17
C GLN A 179 -10.40 3.73 -13.09
N ASN A 180 -10.84 2.69 -12.37
CA ASN A 180 -9.92 1.93 -11.52
C ASN A 180 -9.00 1.14 -12.45
N ALA A 181 -7.70 1.43 -12.44
CA ALA A 181 -6.76 0.63 -13.20
C ALA A 181 -6.84 -0.84 -12.72
N PRO A 182 -7.05 -1.81 -13.62
CA PRO A 182 -7.12 -3.24 -13.26
C PRO A 182 -5.81 -3.77 -12.66
N HIS A 183 -4.75 -2.98 -12.79
CA HIS A 183 -3.43 -3.28 -12.26
C HIS A 183 -2.89 -2.06 -11.51
N ARG A 184 -2.21 -2.33 -10.39
CA ARG A 184 -1.40 -1.31 -9.75
C ARG A 184 -0.01 -1.35 -10.34
N LEU A 185 0.41 -0.20 -10.85
CA LEU A 185 1.80 0.02 -11.20
C LEU A 185 2.60 0.21 -9.91
N PHE A 186 3.72 -0.49 -9.80
CA PHE A 186 4.69 -0.33 -8.72
C PHE A 186 6.10 -0.36 -9.31
N GLN A 187 7.07 0.07 -8.52
CA GLN A 187 8.47 0.21 -8.96
C GLN A 187 9.41 -0.41 -7.95
N LEU A 188 10.55 -0.88 -8.44
CA LEU A 188 11.60 -1.44 -7.59
C LEU A 188 12.48 -0.36 -6.94
N LEU A 189 12.53 0.83 -7.53
CA LEU A 189 13.42 1.91 -7.12
C LEU A 189 12.64 3.00 -6.36
N PRO A 190 13.15 3.50 -5.22
CA PRO A 190 12.48 4.55 -4.45
C PRO A 190 12.55 5.90 -5.18
N MET A 191 11.38 6.51 -5.47
CA MET A 191 11.27 7.82 -6.13
C MET A 191 11.22 9.00 -5.16
N ARG A 192 11.58 10.20 -5.65
CA ARG A 192 11.32 11.47 -4.96
C ARG A 192 9.85 11.92 -5.00
N SER A 193 9.08 11.64 -6.07
CA SER A 193 7.63 11.95 -6.18
C SER A 193 7.02 11.47 -7.52
N PHE A 194 5.76 11.01 -7.52
CA PHE A 194 4.97 10.71 -8.74
C PHE A 194 4.44 11.94 -9.49
N ARG A 195 4.75 13.16 -9.04
CA ARG A 195 4.28 14.41 -9.67
C ARG A 195 5.19 14.96 -10.77
N MET A 196 6.35 14.34 -10.99
CA MET A 196 7.25 14.74 -12.07
C MET A 196 6.76 14.16 -13.41
N PRO A 197 6.88 14.88 -14.53
CA PRO A 197 6.60 14.30 -15.84
C PRO A 197 7.68 13.24 -16.12
N PHE A 198 7.27 12.03 -16.44
CA PHE A 198 8.16 10.93 -16.83
C PHE A 198 7.88 10.60 -18.28
N ILE A 199 8.90 10.41 -19.12
CA ILE A 199 8.68 9.91 -20.49
C ILE A 199 9.11 8.46 -20.60
N THR A 200 8.37 7.72 -21.42
CA THR A 200 8.66 6.32 -21.74
C THR A 200 9.87 6.23 -22.68
N LEU A 201 10.89 5.49 -22.25
CA LEU A 201 11.94 4.99 -23.12
C LEU A 201 11.35 3.80 -23.88
N ASP A 202 11.23 3.95 -25.20
CA ASP A 202 10.76 2.87 -26.05
C ASP A 202 11.79 1.72 -26.11
N ILE A 203 11.30 0.52 -26.44
CA ILE A 203 12.12 -0.70 -26.48
C ILE A 203 13.23 -0.63 -27.53
N HIS A 204 13.05 0.11 -28.63
CA HIS A 204 14.08 0.27 -29.66
C HIS A 204 15.23 1.13 -29.16
N THR A 205 14.92 2.26 -28.51
CA THR A 205 15.90 3.13 -27.87
C THR A 205 16.68 2.36 -26.80
N LEU A 206 16.00 1.57 -25.97
CA LEU A 206 16.65 0.76 -24.93
C LEU A 206 17.60 -0.30 -25.51
N VAL A 207 17.17 -1.04 -26.54
CA VAL A 207 18.00 -2.06 -27.20
C VAL A 207 19.20 -1.44 -27.90
N SER A 208 19.02 -0.31 -28.58
CA SER A 208 20.10 0.44 -29.18
C SER A 208 21.12 0.90 -28.14
N LEU A 209 20.68 1.39 -26.98
CA LEU A 209 21.59 1.73 -25.89
C LEU A 209 22.34 0.49 -25.36
N TYR A 210 21.65 -0.64 -25.15
CA TYR A 210 22.26 -1.88 -24.65
C TYR A 210 23.33 -2.43 -25.58
N ASN A 211 22.99 -2.59 -26.87
CA ASN A 211 23.88 -3.17 -27.87
C ASN A 211 25.16 -2.34 -28.08
N ASN A 212 25.15 -1.07 -27.69
CA ASN A 212 26.26 -0.16 -27.90
C ASN A 212 26.97 0.26 -26.61
N SER A 213 26.46 -0.13 -25.42
CA SER A 213 27.04 0.23 -24.12
C SER A 213 27.86 -0.87 -23.47
N ILE A 214 27.68 -2.14 -23.85
CA ILE A 214 28.38 -3.26 -23.21
C ILE A 214 29.65 -3.61 -23.98
N THR A 215 30.78 -3.67 -23.27
CA THR A 215 32.01 -4.29 -23.77
C THR A 215 31.76 -5.79 -23.94
N ARG A 216 31.61 -6.23 -25.18
CA ARG A 216 31.23 -7.61 -25.47
C ARG A 216 32.33 -8.60 -25.11
N THR A 217 31.95 -9.66 -24.42
CA THR A 217 32.71 -10.90 -24.33
C THR A 217 32.00 -11.97 -25.17
N ASN A 218 32.67 -13.09 -25.46
CA ASN A 218 32.13 -14.17 -26.30
C ASN A 218 30.80 -14.78 -25.79
N ASP A 219 30.40 -14.51 -24.54
CA ASP A 219 29.17 -15.02 -23.91
C ASP A 219 28.00 -14.01 -23.95
N THR A 220 28.12 -12.88 -24.66
CA THR A 220 27.06 -11.83 -24.68
C THR A 220 26.34 -11.74 -26.02
N ASP A 221 25.10 -12.23 -26.06
CA ASP A 221 24.23 -12.16 -27.24
C ASP A 221 23.71 -10.74 -27.53
N TRP A 222 23.49 -10.44 -28.81
CA TRP A 222 22.81 -9.22 -29.25
C TRP A 222 21.34 -9.21 -28.82
N ALA A 223 20.87 -8.07 -28.30
CA ALA A 223 19.44 -7.86 -28.08
C ALA A 223 18.76 -7.46 -29.39
N GLY A 224 17.66 -8.11 -29.75
CA GLY A 224 16.84 -7.77 -30.92
C GLY A 224 15.49 -7.19 -30.49
N VAL A 225 14.86 -6.41 -31.35
CA VAL A 225 13.48 -5.95 -31.14
C VAL A 225 12.54 -6.76 -32.02
N SER A 226 11.39 -7.14 -31.48
CA SER A 226 10.35 -7.84 -32.20
C SER A 226 9.67 -6.95 -33.24
N ASN A 227 9.37 -7.50 -34.42
CA ASN A 227 8.48 -6.88 -35.39
C ASN A 227 7.00 -7.26 -35.19
N LYS A 228 6.68 -8.10 -34.20
CA LYS A 228 5.30 -8.54 -33.95
C LYS A 228 4.46 -7.41 -33.34
N GLN A 229 3.16 -7.44 -33.61
CA GLN A 229 2.19 -6.49 -33.08
C GLN A 229 1.26 -7.16 -32.05
N GLY A 230 0.55 -6.35 -31.26
CA GLY A 230 -0.44 -6.84 -30.29
C GLY A 230 0.17 -7.62 -29.10
N ILE A 231 -0.54 -8.63 -28.61
CA ILE A 231 -0.17 -9.40 -27.41
C ILE A 231 1.17 -10.14 -27.57
N HIS A 232 1.49 -10.61 -28.79
CA HIS A 232 2.74 -11.30 -29.08
C HIS A 232 3.98 -10.39 -28.95
N ARG A 233 3.82 -9.08 -29.17
CA ARG A 233 4.86 -8.08 -28.94
C ARG A 233 5.29 -8.05 -27.47
N ILE A 234 4.34 -8.17 -26.54
CA ILE A 234 4.61 -8.10 -25.10
C ILE A 234 5.55 -9.24 -24.66
N ARG A 235 5.34 -10.44 -25.19
CA ARG A 235 6.17 -11.63 -24.92
C ARG A 235 7.60 -11.44 -25.39
N GLU A 236 7.78 -11.02 -26.64
CA GLU A 236 9.12 -10.86 -27.22
C GLU A 236 9.86 -9.66 -26.63
N ASP A 237 9.18 -8.53 -26.39
CA ASP A 237 9.76 -7.37 -25.70
C ASP A 237 10.19 -7.74 -24.27
N SER A 238 9.46 -8.62 -23.57
CA SER A 238 9.83 -9.14 -22.25
C SER A 238 11.08 -10.03 -22.29
N GLN A 239 11.25 -10.85 -23.35
CA GLN A 239 12.45 -11.64 -23.56
C GLN A 239 13.67 -10.74 -23.83
N THR A 240 13.50 -9.74 -24.69
CA THR A 240 14.52 -8.72 -24.97
C THR A 240 14.90 -7.97 -23.72
N PHE A 241 13.93 -7.58 -22.89
CA PHE A 241 14.19 -6.91 -21.62
C PHE A 241 14.97 -7.80 -20.63
N SER A 242 14.69 -9.10 -20.60
CA SER A 242 15.42 -10.08 -19.79
C SER A 242 16.86 -10.29 -20.23
N ARG A 243 17.20 -9.94 -21.48
CA ARG A 243 18.59 -9.88 -21.98
C ARG A 243 19.26 -8.57 -21.53
N VAL A 244 18.55 -7.45 -21.64
CA VAL A 244 19.05 -6.12 -21.25
C VAL A 244 19.28 -6.02 -19.73
N PHE A 245 18.36 -6.56 -18.93
CA PHE A 245 18.41 -6.53 -17.48
C PHE A 245 18.53 -7.95 -16.93
N ASN A 246 19.50 -8.18 -16.02
CA ASN A 246 19.62 -9.45 -15.32
C ASN A 246 18.51 -9.62 -14.26
N LEU A 247 17.30 -9.93 -14.71
CA LEU A 247 16.12 -10.09 -13.87
C LEU A 247 16.10 -11.40 -13.08
N SER A 248 16.98 -12.37 -13.43
CA SER A 248 17.11 -13.64 -12.71
C SER A 248 17.40 -13.44 -11.21
N LYS A 249 18.15 -12.39 -10.87
CA LYS A 249 18.47 -12.01 -9.48
C LYS A 249 17.29 -11.47 -8.69
N VAL A 250 16.29 -10.91 -9.37
CA VAL A 250 15.13 -10.26 -8.72
C VAL A 250 13.99 -11.27 -8.48
N ARG A 251 14.12 -12.52 -8.96
CA ARG A 251 13.06 -13.56 -8.90
C ARG A 251 11.70 -13.04 -9.37
N LEU A 252 11.70 -12.03 -10.24
CA LEU A 252 10.55 -11.67 -11.08
C LEU A 252 10.49 -12.78 -12.11
N GLY A 253 9.87 -13.89 -11.71
CA GLY A 253 10.06 -15.19 -12.35
C GLY A 253 10.01 -15.09 -13.86
N ARG A 254 11.01 -15.69 -14.51
CA ARG A 254 10.73 -16.47 -15.70
C ARG A 254 9.57 -17.38 -15.35
N SER A 255 8.49 -17.22 -16.08
CA SER A 255 7.56 -18.29 -16.33
C SER A 255 7.14 -18.04 -17.75
N ASP A 256 7.78 -18.73 -18.69
CA ASP A 256 7.16 -18.93 -20.01
C ASP A 256 5.70 -19.42 -19.80
N GLU A 257 5.43 -20.14 -18.70
CA GLU A 257 4.09 -20.52 -18.20
C GLU A 257 3.09 -19.35 -18.00
N ALA A 258 3.53 -18.13 -17.62
CA ALA A 258 2.60 -17.01 -17.45
C ALA A 258 2.15 -16.40 -18.79
N PHE A 259 2.89 -16.67 -19.87
CA PHE A 259 2.48 -16.32 -21.22
C PHE A 259 1.68 -17.45 -21.88
N ASP A 260 1.93 -18.70 -21.50
CA ASP A 260 1.13 -19.85 -21.94
C ASP A 260 -0.30 -19.79 -21.33
N ASP A 261 -0.47 -19.24 -20.10
CA ASP A 261 -1.77 -18.91 -19.48
C ASP A 261 -2.64 -17.89 -20.27
N ILE A 262 -2.09 -17.19 -21.27
CA ILE A 262 -2.80 -16.11 -21.99
C ILE A 262 -3.66 -16.67 -23.14
N GLU A 263 -3.30 -17.83 -23.70
CA GLU A 263 -4.02 -18.48 -24.80
C GLU A 263 -5.15 -19.38 -24.30
N ASP A 264 -4.97 -20.07 -23.17
CA ASP A 264 -5.91 -21.08 -22.66
C ASP A 264 -7.01 -20.55 -21.71
N HIS A 265 -6.99 -19.26 -21.36
CA HIS A 265 -7.88 -18.70 -20.34
C HIS A 265 -8.65 -17.44 -20.80
N PRO A 266 -9.93 -17.28 -20.37
CA PRO A 266 -10.73 -16.09 -20.69
C PRO A 266 -10.09 -14.80 -20.15
N PRO A 267 -10.35 -13.62 -20.74
CA PRO A 267 -9.64 -12.37 -20.47
C PRO A 267 -9.53 -11.98 -18.98
N GLU A 268 -10.54 -12.37 -18.19
CA GLU A 268 -10.66 -12.06 -16.77
C GLU A 268 -9.73 -12.88 -15.86
N THR A 269 -9.27 -14.06 -16.30
CA THR A 269 -8.42 -14.97 -15.52
C THR A 269 -6.96 -14.98 -15.98
N ARG A 270 -6.62 -14.27 -17.06
CA ARG A 270 -5.26 -14.20 -17.61
C ARG A 270 -4.28 -13.53 -16.66
N ARG A 271 -3.17 -14.21 -16.36
CA ARG A 271 -2.04 -13.61 -15.63
C ARG A 271 -1.23 -12.74 -16.60
N ARG A 272 -1.28 -11.41 -16.43
CA ARG A 272 -0.37 -10.52 -17.19
C ARG A 272 1.06 -10.58 -16.64
N PRO A 273 2.09 -10.47 -17.50
CA PRO A 273 3.47 -10.39 -17.04
C PRO A 273 3.65 -9.25 -16.03
N LEU A 274 4.51 -9.48 -15.03
CA LEU A 274 4.74 -8.53 -13.94
C LEU A 274 5.42 -7.23 -14.42
N PHE A 275 6.02 -7.26 -15.61
CA PHE A 275 6.67 -6.13 -16.23
C PHE A 275 5.86 -5.66 -17.45
N ASN A 276 5.57 -4.37 -17.51
CA ASN A 276 4.70 -3.80 -18.54
C ASN A 276 5.48 -3.33 -19.79
N ASN A 277 6.73 -3.76 -19.97
CA ASN A 277 7.63 -3.30 -21.03
C ASN A 277 7.83 -1.78 -21.09
N MET A 278 7.61 -1.09 -19.96
CA MET A 278 7.74 0.35 -19.85
C MET A 278 8.89 0.72 -18.91
N VAL A 279 9.89 1.38 -19.49
CA VAL A 279 10.91 2.10 -18.73
C VAL A 279 10.59 3.58 -18.87
N LEU A 280 10.58 4.31 -17.76
CA LEU A 280 10.41 5.75 -17.76
C LEU A 280 11.66 6.45 -17.25
N THR A 281 11.82 7.73 -17.58
CA THR A 281 12.86 8.59 -16.99
C THR A 281 12.35 10.00 -16.76
N ASP A 282 12.84 10.67 -15.72
CA ASP A 282 12.66 12.12 -15.46
C ASP A 282 13.92 12.93 -15.80
N GLY A 283 14.92 12.32 -16.44
CA GLY A 283 16.21 12.94 -16.72
C GLY A 283 17.27 12.72 -15.66
N PHE A 284 16.88 12.23 -14.47
CA PHE A 284 17.79 11.97 -13.35
C PHE A 284 17.70 10.54 -12.82
N THR A 285 16.54 9.91 -12.97
CA THR A 285 16.26 8.56 -12.49
C THR A 285 15.61 7.72 -13.57
N VAL A 286 16.02 6.45 -13.66
CA VAL A 286 15.35 5.45 -14.50
C VAL A 286 14.32 4.71 -13.66
N ASN A 287 13.16 4.50 -14.24
CA ASN A 287 12.00 3.94 -13.61
C ASN A 287 11.53 2.72 -14.40
N ILE A 288 11.41 1.58 -13.73
CA ILE A 288 10.93 0.34 -14.33
C ILE A 288 9.52 0.10 -13.76
N LEU A 289 8.50 0.28 -14.60
CA LEU A 289 7.11 0.08 -14.19
C LEU A 289 6.75 -1.40 -14.21
N LEU A 290 6.45 -1.92 -13.03
CA LEU A 290 5.94 -3.27 -12.85
C LEU A 290 4.43 -3.22 -12.61
N THR A 291 3.70 -4.14 -13.23
CA THR A 291 2.28 -4.37 -13.05
C THR A 291 2.08 -5.46 -12.01
N ARG A 292 1.31 -5.18 -10.97
CA ARG A 292 0.74 -6.22 -10.11
C ARG A 292 -0.77 -6.20 -10.24
N ALA A 293 -1.36 -7.39 -10.35
CA ALA A 293 -2.80 -7.54 -10.19
C ALA A 293 -3.24 -6.85 -8.89
N THR A 294 -4.23 -5.97 -8.97
CA THR A 294 -4.99 -5.63 -7.76
C THR A 294 -5.75 -6.87 -7.37
N SER A 295 -5.65 -7.36 -6.13
CA SER A 295 -6.47 -8.49 -5.70
C SER A 295 -7.94 -8.10 -5.89
N SER A 296 -8.56 -8.64 -6.92
CA SER A 296 -10.00 -8.50 -7.20
C SER A 296 -10.80 -9.27 -6.15
N THR A 297 -10.20 -10.31 -5.55
CA THR A 297 -10.76 -11.08 -4.46
C THR A 297 -10.74 -10.28 -3.16
N LYS A 298 -11.87 -9.61 -2.88
CA LYS A 298 -12.24 -9.34 -1.49
C LYS A 298 -12.67 -10.67 -0.90
N LEU A 299 -11.90 -11.17 0.07
CA LEU A 299 -12.42 -12.23 0.92
C LEU A 299 -13.64 -11.69 1.69
N PRO A 300 -14.66 -12.53 1.96
CA PRO A 300 -15.72 -12.16 2.88
C PRO A 300 -15.10 -11.78 4.23
N ASP A 301 -15.67 -10.76 4.88
CA ASP A 301 -15.30 -10.44 6.26
C ASP A 301 -16.01 -11.44 7.15
N LEU A 302 -15.29 -12.48 7.57
CA LEU A 302 -15.82 -13.57 8.38
C LEU A 302 -15.80 -13.18 9.85
N GLU A 303 -16.88 -13.46 10.56
CA GLU A 303 -16.99 -13.40 12.02
C GLU A 303 -16.74 -14.77 12.65
N LEU A 304 -16.65 -14.85 13.98
CA LEU A 304 -16.33 -16.11 14.66
C LEU A 304 -17.50 -17.09 14.57
N GLU A 305 -18.70 -16.54 14.54
CA GLU A 305 -19.99 -17.20 14.41
C GLU A 305 -20.15 -17.88 13.05
N ASP A 306 -19.43 -17.42 12.01
CA ASP A 306 -19.43 -18.03 10.68
C ASP A 306 -18.61 -19.33 10.63
N ILE A 307 -17.77 -19.61 11.65
CA ILE A 307 -16.87 -20.76 11.67
C ILE A 307 -17.48 -21.88 12.51
N ALA A 308 -18.06 -22.87 11.82
CA ALA A 308 -18.65 -24.03 12.47
C ALA A 308 -17.63 -24.81 13.34
N LYS A 309 -18.02 -25.13 14.58
CA LYS A 309 -17.22 -25.88 15.55
C LYS A 309 -16.55 -27.16 15.00
N PRO A 310 -17.23 -28.01 14.20
CA PRO A 310 -16.58 -29.19 13.61
C PRO A 310 -15.39 -28.84 12.72
N HIS A 311 -15.49 -27.75 11.94
CA HIS A 311 -14.39 -27.27 11.11
C HIS A 311 -13.22 -26.77 11.95
N VAL A 312 -13.50 -26.06 13.05
CA VAL A 312 -12.45 -25.64 13.98
C VAL A 312 -11.71 -26.85 14.51
N ALA A 313 -12.43 -27.87 15.00
CA ALA A 313 -11.86 -29.08 15.58
C ALA A 313 -11.05 -29.94 14.58
N GLN A 314 -11.37 -29.88 13.30
CA GLN A 314 -10.71 -30.68 12.26
C GLN A 314 -9.57 -29.94 11.54
N TYR A 315 -9.77 -28.66 11.19
CA TYR A 315 -8.91 -27.94 10.24
C TYR A 315 -8.11 -26.80 10.86
N PHE A 316 -8.52 -26.25 12.01
CA PHE A 316 -7.94 -25.00 12.53
C PHE A 316 -7.24 -25.12 13.87
N ASP A 317 -6.18 -24.36 14.08
CA ASP A 317 -5.58 -24.11 15.39
C ASP A 317 -5.94 -22.70 15.87
N LEU A 318 -6.80 -22.61 16.90
CA LEU A 318 -7.23 -21.33 17.44
C LEU A 318 -6.11 -20.65 18.25
N TRP A 319 -5.90 -19.36 17.99
CA TRP A 319 -5.03 -18.47 18.75
C TRP A 319 -5.80 -17.23 19.19
N GLY A 320 -5.71 -16.86 20.47
CA GLY A 320 -6.15 -15.55 20.95
C GLY A 320 -4.97 -14.59 20.95
N ALA A 321 -5.04 -13.52 20.17
CA ALA A 321 -3.96 -12.55 19.98
C ALA A 321 -4.36 -11.14 20.44
N ASP A 322 -3.62 -10.61 21.41
CA ASP A 322 -3.70 -9.24 21.89
C ASP A 322 -2.65 -8.36 21.18
N PRO A 323 -3.04 -7.48 20.23
CA PRO A 323 -2.13 -6.48 19.69
C PRO A 323 -1.73 -5.46 20.75
N GLY A 324 -0.53 -4.88 20.64
CA GLY A 324 -0.10 -3.85 21.59
C GLY A 324 0.96 -2.88 21.06
N LEU A 325 1.28 -1.87 21.88
CA LEU A 325 2.29 -0.85 21.54
C LEU A 325 3.72 -1.28 21.89
N LYS A 326 3.91 -1.85 23.08
CA LYS A 326 5.22 -2.33 23.56
C LYS A 326 5.54 -3.69 22.94
N ASP A 327 4.60 -4.60 23.09
CA ASP A 327 4.58 -5.87 22.40
C ASP A 327 3.65 -5.75 21.20
N ILE A 328 4.16 -5.99 19.98
CA ILE A 328 3.37 -5.91 18.74
C ILE A 328 2.15 -6.83 18.85
N PHE A 329 2.39 -8.01 19.43
CA PHE A 329 1.34 -8.90 19.90
C PHE A 329 1.84 -9.78 21.06
N VAL A 330 0.88 -10.24 21.85
CA VAL A 330 0.96 -11.42 22.70
C VAL A 330 -0.16 -12.36 22.28
N ALA A 331 0.14 -13.63 22.06
CA ALA A 331 -0.83 -14.61 21.61
C ALA A 331 -0.72 -15.91 22.41
N THR A 332 -1.84 -16.62 22.56
CA THR A 332 -1.93 -17.91 23.24
C THR A 332 -2.78 -18.89 22.44
N ASP A 333 -2.47 -20.18 22.55
CA ASP A 333 -3.31 -21.28 22.04
C ASP A 333 -4.34 -21.77 23.09
N GLY A 334 -4.43 -21.09 24.23
CA GLY A 334 -5.32 -21.45 25.33
C GLY A 334 -4.87 -22.65 26.17
N GLN A 335 -3.73 -23.27 25.83
CA GLN A 335 -3.15 -24.38 26.56
C GLN A 335 -1.86 -23.92 27.26
N GLN A 336 -0.71 -24.23 26.67
CA GLN A 336 0.61 -23.94 27.26
C GLN A 336 1.47 -23.04 26.37
N GLN A 337 1.07 -22.78 25.12
CA GLN A 337 1.91 -22.01 24.22
C GLN A 337 1.55 -20.54 24.27
N TYR A 338 2.60 -19.72 24.43
CA TYR A 338 2.49 -18.28 24.26
C TYR A 338 3.52 -17.80 23.25
N ARG A 339 3.05 -17.00 22.30
CA ARG A 339 3.85 -16.34 21.28
C ARG A 339 3.82 -14.84 21.53
N LYS A 340 4.95 -14.18 21.31
CA LYS A 340 5.11 -12.76 21.60
C LYS A 340 6.17 -12.18 20.68
N PHE A 341 5.93 -10.98 20.17
CA PHE A 341 6.92 -10.25 19.41
C PHE A 341 6.95 -8.79 19.84
N SER A 342 8.09 -8.30 20.33
CA SER A 342 8.15 -6.92 20.85
C SER A 342 8.49 -5.88 19.78
N ALA A 343 8.03 -4.65 19.97
CA ALA A 343 8.38 -3.54 19.08
C ALA A 343 9.89 -3.25 19.09
N ALA A 344 10.55 -3.44 20.24
CA ALA A 344 12.00 -3.31 20.37
C ALA A 344 12.73 -4.42 19.58
N GLU A 345 12.26 -5.67 19.71
CA GLU A 345 12.78 -6.81 18.96
C GLU A 345 12.63 -6.62 17.45
N TYR A 346 11.46 -6.15 16.99
CA TYR A 346 11.22 -5.84 15.56
C TYR A 346 12.19 -4.77 15.05
N ARG A 347 12.33 -3.64 15.75
CA ARG A 347 13.26 -2.56 15.34
C ARG A 347 14.72 -3.00 15.33
N CYS A 348 15.10 -3.87 16.27
CA CYS A 348 16.44 -4.45 16.32
C CYS A 348 16.68 -5.40 15.14
N LYS A 349 15.81 -6.40 14.96
CA LYS A 349 15.94 -7.42 13.90
C LYS A 349 15.80 -6.86 12.48
N THR A 350 15.02 -5.80 12.29
CA THR A 350 14.97 -5.08 11.00
C THR A 350 16.27 -4.32 10.70
N GLY A 351 17.11 -4.05 11.71
CA GLY A 351 18.32 -3.23 11.59
C GLY A 351 18.08 -1.73 11.76
N GLN A 352 16.85 -1.30 12.06
CA GLN A 352 16.51 0.11 12.22
C GLN A 352 17.29 0.77 13.37
N THR A 353 17.46 0.07 14.49
CA THR A 353 18.21 0.61 15.64
C THR A 353 19.67 0.88 15.29
N ARG A 354 20.34 -0.06 14.61
CA ARG A 354 21.73 0.08 14.16
C ARG A 354 21.88 1.25 13.19
N ARG A 355 21.03 1.30 12.16
CA ARG A 355 21.07 2.37 11.15
C ARG A 355 20.73 3.74 11.74
N LYS A 356 19.84 3.80 12.73
CA LYS A 356 19.58 5.04 13.46
C LYS A 356 20.85 5.53 14.18
N ALA A 357 21.50 4.65 14.94
CA ALA A 357 22.73 5.00 15.66
C ALA A 357 23.86 5.45 14.70
N GLU A 358 23.98 4.79 13.55
CA GLU A 358 24.93 5.15 12.50
C GLU A 358 24.63 6.53 11.90
N ARG A 359 23.37 6.81 11.57
CA ARG A 359 22.95 8.16 11.13
C ARG A 359 23.24 9.21 12.20
N ASP A 360 22.87 8.96 13.45
CA ASP A 360 23.09 9.88 14.56
C ASP A 360 24.60 10.13 14.79
N ARG A 361 25.46 9.17 14.48
CA ARG A 361 26.92 9.35 14.47
C ARG A 361 27.37 10.25 13.33
N LEU A 362 26.91 10.02 12.10
CA LEU A 362 27.29 10.82 10.93
C LEU A 362 26.80 12.27 11.05
N HIS A 363 25.58 12.49 11.52
CA HIS A 363 25.06 13.82 11.81
C HIS A 363 25.92 14.59 12.82
N ARG A 364 26.49 13.90 13.81
CA ARG A 364 27.41 14.51 14.79
C ARG A 364 28.78 14.80 14.18
N GLN A 365 29.33 13.85 13.40
CA GLN A 365 30.64 14.02 12.76
C GLN A 365 30.65 15.15 11.73
N ALA A 366 29.56 15.30 10.97
CA ALA A 366 29.43 16.35 9.96
C ALA A 366 28.86 17.68 10.50
N ASN A 367 28.69 17.82 11.83
CA ASN A 367 28.07 18.97 12.49
C ASN A 367 26.66 19.35 11.97
N ILE A 368 25.97 18.41 11.34
CA ILE A 368 24.67 18.64 10.70
C ILE A 368 23.57 18.89 11.72
N THR A 369 23.67 18.26 12.91
CA THR A 369 22.69 18.48 13.99
C THR A 369 22.60 19.95 14.40
N THR A 370 23.74 20.65 14.44
CA THR A 370 23.83 22.07 14.80
C THR A 370 23.22 22.93 13.70
N ILE A 371 23.60 22.65 12.44
CA ILE A 371 23.04 23.33 11.27
C ILE A 371 21.51 23.17 11.24
N GLU A 372 21.00 21.95 11.38
CA GLU A 372 19.56 21.67 11.35
C GLU A 372 18.78 22.34 12.48
N SER A 373 19.37 22.41 13.68
CA SER A 373 18.72 23.03 14.84
C SER A 373 18.64 24.55 14.74
N ALA A 374 19.52 25.16 13.94
CA ALA A 374 19.55 26.59 13.68
C ALA A 374 18.71 27.01 12.46
N ILE A 375 18.14 26.07 11.69
CA ILE A 375 17.27 26.39 10.55
C ILE A 375 16.01 27.13 11.06
N PRO A 376 15.73 28.36 10.56
CA PRO A 376 14.49 29.05 10.88
C PRO A 376 13.26 28.23 10.45
N THR A 377 12.14 28.37 11.18
CA THR A 377 10.96 27.54 10.91
C THR A 377 10.42 27.71 9.49
N THR A 378 10.33 26.60 8.75
CA THR A 378 9.69 26.55 7.43
C THR A 378 8.17 26.44 7.50
N LYS A 379 7.60 26.28 8.70
CA LYS A 379 6.16 26.22 8.96
C LYS A 379 5.64 27.59 9.38
N THR A 380 5.63 28.53 8.44
CA THR A 380 5.23 29.92 8.67
C THR A 380 4.39 30.42 7.51
N SER A 381 3.41 31.30 7.79
CA SER A 381 2.65 32.04 6.79
C SER A 381 3.35 33.33 6.35
N SER A 382 4.43 33.71 7.04
CA SER A 382 5.21 34.91 6.71
C SER A 382 6.26 34.64 5.64
N SER A 383 6.17 35.37 4.53
CA SER A 383 7.13 35.30 3.43
C SER A 383 8.55 35.64 3.88
N SER A 384 8.74 36.62 4.78
CA SER A 384 10.08 37.02 5.24
C SER A 384 10.76 35.93 6.06
N SER A 385 10.02 35.25 6.94
CA SER A 385 10.53 34.13 7.73
C SER A 385 10.85 32.91 6.87
N LEU A 386 10.03 32.65 5.84
CA LEU A 386 10.31 31.57 4.88
C LEU A 386 11.56 31.87 4.03
N ILE A 387 11.73 33.12 3.57
CA ILE A 387 12.93 33.55 2.83
C ILE A 387 14.17 33.41 3.70
N ALA A 388 14.11 33.80 4.97
CA ALA A 388 15.22 33.62 5.91
C ALA A 388 15.60 32.14 6.09
N ALA A 389 14.61 31.25 6.21
CA ALA A 389 14.85 29.81 6.28
C ALA A 389 15.53 29.27 5.01
N ILE A 390 15.06 29.68 3.83
CA ILE A 390 15.61 29.26 2.54
C ILE A 390 17.05 29.75 2.39
N ARG A 391 17.32 31.03 2.69
CA ARG A 391 18.69 31.60 2.64
C ARG A 391 19.64 30.82 3.53
N TYR A 392 19.26 30.55 4.77
CA TYR A 392 20.07 29.78 5.70
C TYR A 392 20.38 28.36 5.18
N ILE A 393 19.39 27.67 4.60
CA ILE A 393 19.57 26.35 3.99
C ILE A 393 20.54 26.43 2.79
N LEU A 394 20.41 27.45 1.96
CA LEU A 394 21.27 27.65 0.79
C LEU A 394 22.72 27.99 1.18
N GLU A 395 22.92 28.78 2.23
CA GLU A 395 24.25 29.08 2.79
C GLU A 395 24.96 27.82 3.30
N HIS A 396 24.20 26.85 3.83
CA HIS A 396 24.71 25.58 4.32
C HIS A 396 24.50 24.42 3.33
N LEU A 397 24.26 24.73 2.05
CA LEU A 397 23.89 23.72 1.05
C LEU A 397 24.99 22.68 0.86
N SER A 398 26.25 23.09 0.78
CA SER A 398 27.39 22.19 0.56
C SER A 398 27.51 21.09 1.63
N PRO A 399 27.59 21.39 2.94
CA PRO A 399 27.65 20.34 3.97
C PRO A 399 26.36 19.49 4.03
N LEU A 400 25.19 20.10 3.77
CA LEU A 400 23.92 19.35 3.71
C LEU A 400 23.91 18.36 2.54
N LEU A 401 24.35 18.77 1.35
CA LEU A 401 24.42 17.91 0.17
C LEU A 401 25.51 16.85 0.30
N ALA A 402 26.66 17.19 0.89
CA ALA A 402 27.73 16.23 1.14
C ALA A 402 27.25 15.07 2.02
N LEU A 403 26.45 15.36 3.07
CA LEU A 403 25.85 14.29 3.87
C LEU A 403 24.68 13.62 3.12
N TYR A 404 23.65 14.37 2.73
CA TYR A 404 22.37 13.79 2.26
C TYR A 404 22.39 13.28 0.82
N GLY A 405 23.33 13.73 0.01
CA GLY A 405 23.57 13.26 -1.34
C GLY A 405 24.27 11.90 -1.38
N ASP A 406 24.80 11.43 -0.25
CA ASP A 406 25.49 10.14 -0.16
C ASP A 406 24.54 8.96 -0.46
N VAL A 407 25.04 8.00 -1.24
CA VAL A 407 24.35 6.75 -1.62
C VAL A 407 23.90 5.93 -0.41
N MET A 408 24.58 6.06 0.72
CA MET A 408 24.29 5.39 1.98
C MET A 408 22.85 5.65 2.46
N TRP A 409 22.31 6.84 2.22
CA TRP A 409 20.92 7.16 2.57
C TRP A 409 19.90 6.35 1.75
N ALA A 410 20.16 6.17 0.46
CA ALA A 410 19.34 5.33 -0.40
C ALA A 410 19.45 3.86 0.01
N GLN A 411 20.67 3.40 0.31
CA GLN A 411 20.94 2.06 0.79
C GLN A 411 20.22 1.78 2.13
N HIS A 412 20.25 2.72 3.06
CA HIS A 412 19.54 2.65 4.33
C HIS A 412 18.03 2.57 4.16
N ARG A 413 17.45 3.31 3.22
CA ARG A 413 16.01 3.20 2.88
C ARG A 413 15.67 1.82 2.36
N LEU A 414 16.47 1.29 1.43
CA LEU A 414 16.28 -0.06 0.87
C LEU A 414 16.43 -1.15 1.93
N TRP A 415 17.41 -1.04 2.82
CA TRP A 415 17.60 -1.98 3.91
C TRP A 415 16.50 -1.91 4.98
N ASN A 416 15.97 -0.71 5.26
CA ASN A 416 14.79 -0.56 6.11
C ASN A 416 13.57 -1.25 5.50
N TYR A 417 13.34 -1.04 4.20
CA TYR A 417 12.25 -1.66 3.47
C TYR A 417 12.37 -3.19 3.44
N SER A 418 13.50 -3.71 2.94
CA SER A 418 13.75 -5.16 2.87
C SER A 418 13.76 -5.82 4.25
N GLY A 419 14.32 -5.15 5.26
CA GLY A 419 14.28 -5.60 6.64
C GLY A 419 12.86 -5.72 7.18
N ALA A 420 12.00 -4.71 6.95
CA ALA A 420 10.59 -4.76 7.32
C ALA A 420 9.88 -5.93 6.62
N GLN A 421 10.05 -6.10 5.30
CA GLN A 421 9.43 -7.21 4.56
C GLN A 421 9.82 -8.60 5.10
N LYS A 422 11.12 -8.80 5.41
CA LYS A 422 11.61 -10.05 6.02
C LYS A 422 10.98 -10.31 7.38
N LEU A 423 10.84 -9.25 8.20
CA LEU A 423 10.24 -9.39 9.53
C LEU A 423 8.72 -9.50 9.48
N ASP A 424 8.05 -8.89 8.50
CA ASP A 424 6.61 -9.09 8.28
C ASP A 424 6.32 -10.56 7.93
N HIS A 425 7.17 -11.17 7.09
CA HIS A 425 7.11 -12.60 6.84
C HIS A 425 7.34 -13.42 8.12
N GLU A 426 8.34 -13.05 8.93
CA GLU A 426 8.61 -13.70 10.22
C GLU A 426 7.41 -13.63 11.18
N LEU A 427 6.71 -12.49 11.26
CA LEU A 427 5.53 -12.34 12.11
C LEU A 427 4.42 -13.33 11.74
N VAL A 428 4.28 -13.67 10.45
CA VAL A 428 3.35 -14.71 9.96
C VAL A 428 3.88 -16.10 10.28
N GLN A 429 5.17 -16.36 10.02
CA GLN A 429 5.80 -17.67 10.28
C GLN A 429 5.75 -18.07 11.74
N VAL A 430 5.80 -17.09 12.67
CA VAL A 430 5.56 -17.33 14.09
C VAL A 430 4.28 -18.12 14.31
N PHE A 431 3.22 -17.88 13.54
CA PHE A 431 1.97 -18.63 13.63
C PHE A 431 2.01 -19.99 12.92
N LEU A 432 2.62 -20.04 11.73
CA LEU A 432 2.62 -21.23 10.86
C LEU A 432 3.52 -22.37 11.35
N ASN A 433 4.77 -22.06 11.70
CA ASN A 433 5.77 -23.07 12.07
C ASN A 433 6.65 -22.63 13.25
N GLY A 434 6.29 -21.52 13.90
CA GLY A 434 7.07 -20.92 14.98
C GLY A 434 8.10 -19.90 14.51
N GLY A 435 8.39 -19.81 13.21
CA GLY A 435 9.42 -18.93 12.67
C GLY A 435 10.80 -19.20 13.27
N ARG A 436 11.78 -18.34 12.99
CA ARG A 436 13.14 -18.48 13.56
C ARG A 436 13.19 -18.32 15.07
N LYS A 437 12.15 -17.73 15.65
CA LYS A 437 12.07 -17.47 17.08
C LYS A 437 11.65 -18.69 17.89
N TYR A 438 10.73 -19.50 17.38
CA TYR A 438 10.16 -20.63 18.12
C TYR A 438 10.43 -21.99 17.47
N ASP A 439 11.06 -22.03 16.29
CA ASP A 439 11.50 -23.28 15.67
C ASP A 439 12.72 -23.87 16.43
N PRO A 440 12.62 -25.10 16.96
CA PRO A 440 13.70 -25.76 17.69
C PRO A 440 15.00 -25.89 16.89
N SER A 441 14.92 -26.01 15.57
CA SER A 441 16.07 -26.23 14.68
C SER A 441 16.89 -24.95 14.41
N THR A 442 16.28 -23.79 14.66
CA THR A 442 16.92 -22.48 14.48
C THR A 442 17.13 -21.73 15.79
N ALA A 443 16.65 -22.29 16.90
CA ALA A 443 16.95 -21.82 18.24
C ALA A 443 18.48 -21.84 18.45
N PRO A 444 19.10 -20.74 18.91
CA PRO A 444 20.54 -20.69 19.12
C PRO A 444 21.05 -21.82 20.01
N HIS A 445 22.28 -22.30 19.73
CA HIS A 445 23.03 -23.29 20.52
C HIS A 445 22.94 -23.05 22.04
N PRO A 446 23.09 -24.10 22.88
CA PRO A 446 22.89 -24.06 24.34
C PRO A 446 23.67 -22.96 25.09
N THR A 447 24.75 -22.43 24.52
CA THR A 447 25.58 -21.38 25.12
C THR A 447 24.91 -20.01 25.22
N MET A 448 23.76 -19.77 24.56
CA MET A 448 22.93 -18.56 24.78
C MET A 448 21.79 -18.73 25.80
N GLN A 449 21.66 -19.91 26.44
CA GLN A 449 20.70 -20.14 27.53
C GLN A 449 21.02 -19.34 28.81
N HIS A 450 22.19 -18.70 28.91
CA HIS A 450 22.60 -17.90 30.07
C HIS A 450 21.78 -16.62 30.31
N ARG A 451 20.70 -16.35 29.57
CA ARG A 451 19.73 -15.29 29.90
C ARG A 451 18.33 -15.75 30.29
N THR A 452 18.13 -17.04 30.54
CA THR A 452 16.95 -17.52 31.27
C THR A 452 17.41 -18.28 32.51
N SER A 453 17.39 -17.61 33.66
CA SER A 453 17.53 -18.24 34.98
C SER A 453 16.72 -19.53 35.05
N ALA A 454 17.28 -20.61 35.62
CA ALA A 454 16.64 -21.92 35.80
C ALA A 454 15.41 -21.93 36.75
N HIS A 455 14.93 -20.76 37.16
CA HIS A 455 13.87 -20.61 38.17
C HIS A 455 12.53 -21.18 37.66
N PRO A 456 11.87 -22.08 38.41
CA PRO A 456 10.67 -22.82 37.99
C PRO A 456 9.45 -21.94 37.70
N THR A 457 9.46 -20.69 38.16
CA THR A 457 8.37 -19.72 38.03
C THR A 457 8.50 -18.79 36.82
N ARG A 458 9.58 -18.90 36.03
CA ARG A 458 9.79 -18.06 34.84
C ARG A 458 9.27 -18.77 33.60
N PHE A 459 8.47 -18.04 32.81
CA PHE A 459 7.90 -18.50 31.55
C PHE A 459 8.97 -19.13 30.64
N ARG A 460 8.78 -20.39 30.26
CA ARG A 460 9.64 -21.11 29.30
C ARG A 460 8.98 -21.06 27.92
N GLN A 461 9.75 -20.67 26.91
CA GLN A 461 9.28 -20.68 25.52
C GLN A 461 9.15 -22.13 25.08
N ALA A 462 7.92 -22.59 24.81
CA ALA A 462 7.69 -23.93 24.29
C ALA A 462 8.17 -24.00 22.82
N PRO A 463 8.93 -25.04 22.44
CA PRO A 463 9.30 -25.27 21.05
C PRO A 463 8.06 -25.46 20.17
N SER A 464 8.09 -24.93 18.95
CA SER A 464 6.99 -25.11 18.00
C SER A 464 6.97 -26.55 17.48
N THR A 465 5.83 -27.21 17.58
CA THR A 465 5.53 -28.44 16.84
C THR A 465 4.98 -28.05 15.47
N ARG A 466 5.38 -28.76 14.40
CA ARG A 466 4.76 -28.55 13.08
C ARG A 466 3.33 -29.06 13.14
N LYS A 467 2.36 -28.14 13.05
CA LYS A 467 0.94 -28.49 13.01
C LYS A 467 0.49 -28.52 11.55
N THR A 468 -0.35 -29.50 11.19
CA THR A 468 -0.93 -29.64 9.85
C THR A 468 -2.19 -28.79 9.66
N ARG A 469 -2.66 -28.12 10.73
CA ARG A 469 -3.88 -27.33 10.77
C ARG A 469 -3.59 -25.86 10.47
N ILE A 470 -4.59 -25.17 9.94
CA ILE A 470 -4.51 -23.76 9.55
C ILE A 470 -4.65 -22.89 10.80
N PRO A 471 -3.76 -21.92 11.07
CA PRO A 471 -3.96 -21.02 12.21
C PRO A 471 -5.20 -20.15 12.04
N LEU A 472 -6.10 -20.20 13.02
CA LEU A 472 -7.24 -19.29 13.17
C LEU A 472 -6.92 -18.29 14.28
N ILE A 473 -6.74 -17.02 13.92
CA ILE A 473 -6.31 -15.97 14.84
C ILE A 473 -7.53 -15.12 15.25
N GLY A 474 -8.02 -15.32 16.46
CA GLY A 474 -8.93 -14.40 17.15
C GLY A 474 -8.15 -13.19 17.63
N MET A 475 -8.29 -12.08 16.90
CA MET A 475 -7.48 -10.88 17.06
C MET A 475 -8.25 -9.78 17.80
N GLY A 476 -7.71 -9.29 18.93
CA GLY A 476 -8.29 -8.14 19.64
C GLY A 476 -8.48 -6.93 18.74
N ASP A 477 -9.68 -6.36 18.72
CA ASP A 477 -10.07 -5.25 17.84
C ASP A 477 -9.61 -3.87 18.32
N GLY A 478 -8.70 -3.83 19.29
CA GLY A 478 -8.26 -2.63 19.98
C GLY A 478 -7.94 -1.41 19.15
N SER A 479 -8.52 -0.31 19.62
CA SER A 479 -8.33 1.04 19.10
C SER A 479 -7.16 1.71 19.81
N PHE A 480 -5.96 1.67 19.23
CA PHE A 480 -4.82 2.42 19.75
C PHE A 480 -4.89 3.88 19.29
N GLY A 481 -5.46 4.75 20.12
CA GLY A 481 -5.34 6.20 19.95
C GLY A 481 -3.87 6.66 20.00
N MET A 482 -3.56 7.83 19.42
CA MET A 482 -2.25 8.45 19.62
C MET A 482 -2.09 8.83 21.09
N THR A 483 -1.42 7.99 21.87
CA THR A 483 -1.29 8.21 23.32
C THR A 483 -0.20 9.23 23.68
N MET A 484 0.77 9.54 22.80
CA MET A 484 1.66 10.72 22.94
C MET A 484 2.07 11.32 21.58
N ARG A 485 2.44 12.62 21.54
CA ARG A 485 3.14 13.22 20.39
C ARG A 485 4.43 12.44 20.13
N GLY A 486 4.53 11.79 18.97
CA GLY A 486 5.75 11.14 18.49
C GLY A 486 5.78 9.59 18.57
N THR A 487 4.97 8.95 19.42
CA THR A 487 4.82 7.49 19.42
C THR A 487 3.77 7.08 18.39
N LYS A 488 4.24 6.60 17.23
CA LYS A 488 3.35 6.07 16.20
C LYS A 488 2.73 4.75 16.68
N PRO A 489 1.40 4.60 16.78
CA PRO A 489 0.71 3.31 17.01
C PRO A 489 0.87 2.31 15.84
N GLY A 490 1.90 2.49 15.00
CA GLY A 490 1.98 1.90 13.68
C GLY A 490 2.17 0.39 13.67
N LEU A 491 2.87 -0.20 14.64
CA LEU A 491 3.24 -1.62 14.56
C LEU A 491 2.09 -2.59 14.85
N ALA A 492 1.20 -2.30 15.82
CA ALA A 492 0.00 -3.09 16.05
C ALA A 492 -0.94 -3.07 14.83
N THR A 493 -1.21 -1.88 14.30
CA THR A 493 -2.01 -1.71 13.08
C THR A 493 -1.33 -2.35 11.86
N HIS A 494 0.00 -2.26 11.76
CA HIS A 494 0.78 -2.90 10.71
C HIS A 494 0.71 -4.43 10.82
N PHE A 495 0.81 -4.98 12.01
CA PHE A 495 0.66 -6.42 12.25
C PHE A 495 -0.71 -6.93 11.82
N LYS A 496 -1.80 -6.23 12.14
CA LYS A 496 -3.14 -6.55 11.61
C LYS A 496 -3.15 -6.60 10.07
N LYS A 497 -2.50 -5.65 9.40
CA LYS A 497 -2.39 -5.62 7.92
C LYS A 497 -1.56 -6.79 7.38
N VAL A 498 -0.46 -7.13 8.05
CA VAL A 498 0.41 -8.25 7.67
C VAL A 498 -0.36 -9.57 7.76
N LEU A 499 -1.12 -9.79 8.83
CA LEU A 499 -1.96 -10.99 8.97
C LEU A 499 -3.07 -11.03 7.92
N LYS A 500 -3.78 -9.93 7.68
CA LYS A 500 -4.81 -9.86 6.61
C LYS A 500 -4.21 -10.09 5.21
N HIS A 501 -2.96 -9.70 4.97
CA HIS A 501 -2.29 -10.05 3.71
C HIS A 501 -1.95 -11.55 3.62
N ALA A 502 -1.62 -12.20 4.74
CA ALA A 502 -1.40 -13.64 4.79
C ALA A 502 -2.70 -14.44 4.64
N GLU A 503 -3.82 -13.90 5.16
CA GLU A 503 -5.17 -14.44 4.96
C GLU A 503 -5.58 -14.44 3.48
N LEU A 504 -5.33 -13.34 2.76
CA LEU A 504 -5.51 -13.27 1.30
C LEU A 504 -4.65 -14.29 0.53
N GLN A 505 -3.59 -14.80 1.14
CA GLN A 505 -2.71 -15.83 0.56
C GLN A 505 -3.11 -17.25 0.99
N GLY A 506 -4.21 -17.42 1.74
CA GLY A 506 -4.67 -18.72 2.23
C GLY A 506 -3.79 -19.36 3.30
N LYS A 507 -2.92 -18.58 3.96
CA LYS A 507 -1.95 -19.12 4.94
C LYS A 507 -2.53 -19.30 6.33
N LEU A 508 -3.48 -18.44 6.70
CA LEU A 508 -4.11 -18.37 8.01
C LEU A 508 -5.45 -17.66 7.88
N LEU A 509 -6.27 -17.69 8.92
CA LEU A 509 -7.55 -16.98 9.00
C LEU A 509 -7.51 -15.98 10.17
N VAL A 510 -8.01 -14.76 9.98
CA VAL A 510 -7.98 -13.68 10.99
C VAL A 510 -9.38 -13.17 11.24
N VAL A 511 -9.87 -13.37 12.45
CA VAL A 511 -11.19 -12.88 12.86
C VAL A 511 -11.04 -11.88 14.00
N SER A 512 -11.81 -10.80 13.94
CA SER A 512 -11.77 -9.77 14.99
C SER A 512 -12.54 -10.24 16.23
N VAL A 513 -12.02 -9.91 17.41
CA VAL A 513 -12.67 -10.18 18.71
C VAL A 513 -12.81 -8.84 19.42
N ASP A 514 -14.04 -8.48 19.82
CA ASP A 514 -14.26 -7.30 20.66
C ASP A 514 -13.44 -7.45 21.95
N GLU A 515 -12.49 -6.54 22.16
CA GLU A 515 -11.55 -6.59 23.28
C GLU A 515 -12.04 -5.86 24.54
N ALA A 516 -13.30 -5.40 24.57
CA ALA A 516 -13.84 -4.68 25.71
C ALA A 516 -13.59 -5.44 27.03
N TYR A 517 -12.87 -4.77 27.94
CA TYR A 517 -12.50 -5.25 29.27
C TYR A 517 -11.61 -6.51 29.33
N THR A 518 -11.04 -6.99 28.23
CA THR A 518 -10.15 -8.18 28.22
C THR A 518 -8.94 -8.02 29.14
N SER A 519 -8.39 -6.81 29.28
CA SER A 519 -7.31 -6.51 30.23
C SER A 519 -7.79 -6.21 31.66
N LYS A 520 -9.11 -6.11 31.89
CA LYS A 520 -9.72 -5.72 33.18
C LYS A 520 -10.42 -6.87 33.90
N VAL A 521 -10.74 -7.94 33.18
CA VAL A 521 -11.27 -9.18 33.75
C VAL A 521 -10.12 -10.16 33.96
N CYS A 522 -10.05 -10.81 35.12
CA CYS A 522 -9.05 -11.84 35.39
C CYS A 522 -9.35 -13.09 34.57
N SER A 523 -8.41 -13.56 33.74
CA SER A 523 -8.63 -14.74 32.90
C SER A 523 -8.78 -16.05 33.68
N ARG A 524 -8.35 -16.08 34.95
CA ARG A 524 -8.46 -17.26 35.83
C ARG A 524 -9.78 -17.36 36.59
N CYS A 525 -10.23 -16.28 37.24
CA CYS A 525 -11.44 -16.32 38.07
C CYS A 525 -12.60 -15.49 37.51
N GLN A 526 -12.42 -14.86 36.36
CA GLN A 526 -13.47 -14.14 35.64
C GLN A 526 -14.15 -13.02 36.44
N VAL A 527 -13.41 -12.36 37.34
CA VAL A 527 -13.85 -11.15 38.06
C VAL A 527 -13.22 -9.89 37.46
N LYS A 528 -13.95 -8.76 37.48
CA LYS A 528 -13.53 -7.47 36.90
C LYS A 528 -12.85 -6.57 37.93
N GLU A 529 -11.88 -7.11 38.65
CA GLU A 529 -11.18 -6.43 39.75
C GLU A 529 -9.66 -6.46 39.55
N MET A 530 -9.23 -6.08 38.34
CA MET A 530 -7.81 -6.01 37.99
C MET A 530 -7.24 -4.61 38.28
N GLU A 531 -6.26 -4.56 39.17
CA GLU A 531 -5.53 -3.33 39.51
C GLU A 531 -4.08 -3.38 39.03
N ASN A 532 -3.50 -2.23 38.70
CA ASN A 532 -2.08 -2.15 38.41
C ASN A 532 -1.28 -2.40 39.68
N MET A 533 -0.26 -3.27 39.58
CA MET A 533 0.66 -3.51 40.70
C MET A 533 1.35 -2.21 41.11
N LYS A 534 1.38 -1.90 42.40
CA LYS A 534 2.08 -0.74 42.96
C LYS A 534 3.52 -1.12 43.32
N ILE A 535 4.47 -0.26 42.99
CA ILE A 535 5.87 -0.34 43.40
C ILE A 535 6.13 0.90 44.27
N GLY A 536 6.22 0.72 45.58
CA GLY A 536 6.29 1.84 46.53
C GLY A 536 4.96 2.60 46.66
N ALA A 537 5.02 3.81 47.24
CA ALA A 537 3.82 4.60 47.57
C ALA A 537 3.04 5.07 46.33
N ASP A 538 3.74 5.55 45.29
CA ASP A 538 3.09 6.27 44.17
C ASP A 538 3.30 5.67 42.77
N SER A 539 4.22 4.72 42.58
CA SER A 539 4.50 4.20 41.24
C SER A 539 3.64 2.98 40.91
N ARG A 540 2.99 2.99 39.74
CA ARG A 540 2.17 1.87 39.24
C ARG A 540 2.83 1.21 38.03
N LEU A 541 3.00 -0.11 38.09
CA LEU A 541 3.53 -0.89 36.98
C LEU A 541 2.41 -1.26 36.02
N HIS A 542 2.23 -0.47 34.95
CA HIS A 542 1.14 -0.66 33.97
C HIS A 542 1.12 -2.04 33.28
N SER A 543 2.29 -2.70 33.15
CA SER A 543 2.40 -4.01 32.49
C SER A 543 2.02 -5.19 33.39
N VAL A 544 1.81 -4.97 34.69
CA VAL A 544 1.51 -6.03 35.66
C VAL A 544 0.23 -5.69 36.41
N LEU A 545 -0.70 -6.64 36.43
CA LEU A 545 -1.99 -6.51 37.07
C LEU A 545 -2.10 -7.52 38.22
N THR A 546 -2.78 -7.13 39.29
CA THR A 546 -3.16 -8.01 40.39
C THR A 546 -4.67 -8.12 40.43
N CYS A 547 -5.19 -9.34 40.38
CA CYS A 547 -6.60 -9.62 40.56
C CYS A 547 -6.97 -9.56 42.05
N LYS A 548 -8.01 -8.83 42.44
CA LYS A 548 -8.47 -8.81 43.85
C LYS A 548 -9.25 -10.05 44.26
N GLY A 549 -10.03 -10.65 43.36
CA GLY A 549 -10.77 -11.87 43.69
C GLY A 549 -9.90 -13.12 43.96
N CYS A 550 -8.84 -13.34 43.19
CA CYS A 550 -8.00 -14.55 43.33
C CYS A 550 -6.52 -14.29 43.61
N ASN A 551 -6.14 -13.03 43.85
CA ASN A 551 -4.77 -12.57 44.12
C ASN A 551 -3.71 -12.96 43.07
N THR A 552 -4.14 -13.43 41.89
CA THR A 552 -3.22 -13.79 40.82
C THR A 552 -2.61 -12.55 40.20
N VAL A 553 -1.29 -12.60 40.01
CA VAL A 553 -0.52 -11.54 39.34
C VAL A 553 -0.35 -11.92 37.88
N TRP A 554 -0.79 -11.02 37.01
CA TRP A 554 -0.80 -11.21 35.57
C TRP A 554 0.14 -10.23 34.87
N ASN A 555 0.84 -10.69 33.85
CA ASN A 555 1.22 -9.78 32.77
C ASN A 555 -0.08 -9.33 32.07
N ARG A 556 -0.23 -8.01 31.89
CA ARG A 556 -1.45 -7.40 31.35
C ARG A 556 -1.86 -7.97 29.99
N ASP A 557 -0.91 -8.05 29.07
CA ASP A 557 -1.14 -8.45 27.67
C ASP A 557 -1.38 -9.97 27.60
N VAL A 558 -0.77 -10.75 28.49
CA VAL A 558 -1.05 -12.20 28.65
C VAL A 558 -2.49 -12.45 29.13
N ASN A 559 -2.95 -11.70 30.14
CA ASN A 559 -4.32 -11.80 30.63
C ASN A 559 -5.33 -11.41 29.54
N ALA A 560 -5.05 -10.35 28.78
CA ALA A 560 -5.88 -9.95 27.66
C ALA A 560 -5.93 -11.03 26.57
N ALA A 561 -4.78 -11.58 26.16
CA ALA A 561 -4.70 -12.67 25.17
C ALA A 561 -5.49 -13.92 25.60
N ASN A 562 -5.39 -14.31 26.87
CA ASN A 562 -6.18 -15.42 27.44
C ASN A 562 -7.67 -15.16 27.34
N ASN A 563 -8.13 -13.97 27.71
CA ASN A 563 -9.55 -13.60 27.59
C ASN A 563 -10.02 -13.53 26.14
N ILE A 564 -9.19 -13.01 25.22
CA ILE A 564 -9.50 -13.00 23.78
C ILE A 564 -9.65 -14.44 23.27
N PHE A 565 -8.74 -15.34 23.65
CA PHE A 565 -8.86 -16.76 23.31
C PHE A 565 -10.19 -17.36 23.84
N SER A 566 -10.49 -17.14 25.13
CA SER A 566 -11.73 -17.65 25.73
C SER A 566 -12.99 -17.09 25.07
N LEU A 567 -12.99 -15.81 24.68
CA LEU A 567 -14.11 -15.21 23.96
C LEU A 567 -14.26 -15.79 22.56
N ALA A 568 -13.16 -16.00 21.84
CA ALA A 568 -13.18 -16.61 20.51
C ALA A 568 -13.71 -18.05 20.55
N ALA A 569 -13.21 -18.86 21.49
CA ALA A 569 -13.69 -20.24 21.68
C ALA A 569 -15.19 -20.29 22.00
N ARG A 570 -15.69 -19.38 22.84
CA ARG A 570 -17.12 -19.29 23.17
C ARG A 570 -17.98 -18.91 21.98
N ALA A 571 -17.54 -17.96 21.16
CA ALA A 571 -18.26 -17.56 19.95
C ALA A 571 -18.37 -18.72 18.94
N ILE A 572 -17.27 -19.47 18.75
CA ILE A 572 -17.25 -20.70 17.93
C ILE A 572 -18.21 -21.77 18.49
N ASP A 573 -18.35 -21.85 19.81
CA ASP A 573 -19.31 -22.74 20.48
C ASP A 573 -20.77 -22.24 20.40
N GLY A 574 -21.03 -21.08 19.76
CA GLY A 574 -22.36 -20.47 19.69
C GLY A 574 -22.85 -19.92 21.03
N LEU A 575 -21.95 -19.72 22.00
CA LEU A 575 -22.30 -19.24 23.33
C LEU A 575 -22.30 -17.71 23.37
N PRO A 576 -23.25 -17.09 24.11
CA PRO A 576 -23.30 -15.65 24.22
C PRO A 576 -22.06 -15.09 24.91
N ARG A 577 -21.68 -13.87 24.49
CA ARG A 577 -20.62 -13.08 25.11
C ARG A 577 -20.97 -12.78 26.57
N PRO A 578 -20.08 -13.07 27.54
CA PRO A 578 -20.39 -12.82 28.95
C PRO A 578 -20.53 -11.32 29.24
N ALA A 579 -21.56 -10.95 30.00
CA ALA A 579 -21.91 -9.56 30.32
C ALA A 579 -20.75 -8.76 30.95
N ILE A 580 -19.84 -9.42 31.67
CA ILE A 580 -18.67 -8.78 32.28
C ILE A 580 -17.70 -8.16 31.25
N PHE A 581 -17.71 -8.67 30.01
CA PHE A 581 -16.97 -8.17 28.86
C PHE A 581 -17.78 -7.22 27.97
N CYS A 582 -19.03 -6.89 28.34
CA CYS A 582 -19.89 -5.96 27.61
C CYS A 582 -19.79 -4.56 28.20
N ARG A 583 -19.81 -3.53 27.34
CA ARG A 583 -19.88 -2.12 27.78
C ARG A 583 -21.26 -1.85 28.36
N PRO A 584 -21.37 -1.06 29.44
CA PRO A 584 -22.67 -0.65 29.94
C PRO A 584 -23.41 0.13 28.84
N PRO A 585 -24.73 -0.04 28.70
CA PRO A 585 -25.51 0.71 27.73
C PRO A 585 -25.34 2.21 27.99
N THR A 586 -25.04 2.95 26.92
CA THR A 586 -24.86 4.40 27.03
C THR A 586 -26.23 4.99 27.32
N THR A 587 -26.45 5.52 28.52
CA THR A 587 -27.65 6.28 28.85
C THR A 587 -27.72 7.48 27.92
N SER A 588 -28.60 7.42 26.91
CA SER A 588 -29.00 8.59 26.15
C SER A 588 -29.56 9.61 27.13
N VAL A 589 -28.90 10.76 27.24
CA VAL A 589 -29.37 11.90 28.04
C VAL A 589 -30.78 12.23 27.57
N ALA A 590 -31.76 11.94 28.43
CA ALA A 590 -33.15 12.30 28.20
C ALA A 590 -33.25 13.83 28.05
N ALA A 591 -34.06 14.24 27.09
CA ALA A 591 -34.42 15.62 26.84
C ALA A 591 -34.87 16.30 28.13
N THR A 592 -34.20 17.38 28.51
CA THR A 592 -34.65 18.28 29.57
C THR A 592 -35.95 18.94 29.13
N THR A 593 -37.06 18.45 29.68
CA THR A 593 -38.36 19.11 29.62
C THR A 593 -38.24 20.49 30.26
N THR A 594 -38.54 21.53 29.47
CA THR A 594 -38.56 22.92 29.90
C THR A 594 -39.75 23.14 30.83
N THR A 595 -39.50 23.35 32.12
CA THR A 595 -40.52 23.79 33.07
C THR A 595 -40.62 25.32 32.99
N THR A 596 -41.73 25.81 32.44
CA THR A 596 -42.07 27.22 32.36
C THR A 596 -42.43 27.74 33.76
N THR A 597 -41.62 28.64 34.32
CA THR A 597 -41.92 29.34 35.57
C THR A 597 -42.64 30.65 35.26
N THR A 598 -43.94 30.70 35.57
CA THR A 598 -44.76 31.90 35.52
C THR A 598 -44.32 32.86 36.61
N THR A 599 -43.94 34.09 36.24
CA THR A 599 -43.54 35.14 37.18
C THR A 599 -44.73 36.09 37.40
N THR A 600 -45.20 36.17 38.64
CA THR A 600 -46.26 37.09 39.07
C THR A 600 -45.62 38.42 39.47
N THR A 601 -45.98 39.51 38.79
CA THR A 601 -45.55 40.87 39.13
C THR A 601 -46.60 41.53 40.02
N THR A 602 -46.22 41.85 41.27
CA THR A 602 -47.02 42.66 42.19
C THR A 602 -46.58 44.12 42.05
N THR A 603 -47.47 44.97 41.55
CA THR A 603 -47.38 46.43 41.55
C THR A 603 -47.65 46.98 42.94
N LEU A 604 -46.75 47.83 43.44
CA LEU A 604 -46.96 48.66 44.62
C LEU A 604 -46.85 50.12 44.17
N THR A 605 -47.94 50.85 44.39
CA THR A 605 -48.16 52.25 44.11
C THR A 605 -47.28 53.17 44.96
N MET A 606 -46.62 54.12 44.30
CA MET A 606 -46.74 55.57 44.52
C MET A 606 -46.39 56.28 43.23
#